data_AF-A0A3B9PBF0-F1
#
_entry.id   AF-A0A3B9PBF0-F1
#
_cell.length_a   1.000
_cell.length_b   1.000
_cell.length_c   1.000
_cell.angle_alpha   90.00
_cell.angle_beta   90.00
_cell.angle_gamma   90.00
#
_symmetry.space_group_name_H-M   'P 1'
#
loop_
_entity.id
_entity.type
_entity.pdbx_description
1 polymer ?
#
loop_
_entity_poly.entity_id
_entity_poly.type
_entity_poly.pdbx_seq_one_letter_code
_entity_poly.pdbx_strand_id
1 'polypeptide(L)'
;MADMGVRYIREEIPMTDVQIGEDFYDFNVPRDIIDMVPAASNYGLKIVGLLAYGPSLPYDDDEHFLRLWEGYVRAVVDRYGENSDY
;
A
#
# COMPACT_ATOMS: atom_id res chain seq x y z
N MET A 1 14.58 12.73 -9.54
CA MET A 1 13.55 12.08 -10.39
C MET A 1 12.85 13.09 -11.29
N ALA A 2 12.24 14.14 -10.74
CA ALA A 2 11.60 15.19 -11.52
C ALA A 2 12.56 15.87 -12.53
N ASP A 3 13.80 16.17 -12.11
CA ASP A 3 14.84 16.75 -12.99
C ASP A 3 15.28 15.82 -14.13
N MET A 4 14.94 14.53 -14.04
CA MET A 4 15.17 13.52 -15.09
C MET A 4 13.93 13.31 -15.97
N GLY A 5 12.87 14.10 -15.78
CA GLY A 5 11.61 13.98 -16.52
C GLY A 5 10.67 12.88 -16.01
N VAL A 6 11.00 12.21 -14.90
CA VAL A 6 10.12 11.18 -14.29
C VAL A 6 8.91 11.88 -13.66
N ARG A 7 7.71 11.35 -13.91
CA ARG A 7 6.44 11.88 -13.38
C ARG A 7 5.70 10.91 -12.46
N TYR A 8 6.08 9.64 -12.47
CA TYR A 8 5.42 8.58 -11.73
C TYR A 8 6.44 7.79 -10.92
N ILE A 9 6.07 7.45 -9.69
CA ILE A 9 6.81 6.53 -8.82
C ILE A 9 5.89 5.34 -8.56
N ARG A 10 6.36 4.12 -8.85
CA ARG A 10 5.64 2.88 -8.51
C ARG A 10 6.18 2.36 -7.19
N GLU A 11 5.30 2.17 -6.22
CA GLU A 11 5.69 1.80 -4.86
C GLU A 11 4.90 0.60 -4.38
N GLU A 12 5.63 -0.38 -3.85
CA GLU A 12 5.03 -1.62 -3.38
C GLU A 12 4.52 -1.45 -1.96
N ILE A 13 3.30 -1.92 -1.72
CA ILE A 13 2.69 -2.04 -0.40
C ILE A 13 2.55 -3.54 -0.17
N PRO A 14 3.51 -4.22 0.46
CA PRO A 14 3.40 -5.65 0.71
C PRO A 14 2.37 -5.92 1.81
N MET A 15 1.38 -6.78 1.58
CA MET A 15 0.47 -7.19 2.66
C MET A 15 1.25 -7.84 3.80
N THR A 16 2.28 -8.63 3.47
CA THR A 16 3.17 -9.29 4.45
C THR A 16 3.89 -8.32 5.39
N ASP A 17 4.15 -7.08 4.94
CA ASP A 17 4.90 -6.10 5.71
C ASP A 17 3.99 -5.32 6.68
N VAL A 18 2.69 -5.24 6.36
CA VAL A 18 1.71 -4.43 7.11
C VAL A 18 0.70 -5.27 7.88
N GLN A 19 0.51 -6.55 7.55
CA GLN A 19 -0.43 -7.43 8.22
C GLN A 19 0.11 -7.88 9.58
N ILE A 20 -0.62 -7.53 10.64
CA ILE A 20 -0.33 -7.96 12.03
C ILE A 20 -1.44 -8.83 12.63
N GLY A 21 -2.59 -8.93 11.95
CA GLY A 21 -3.72 -9.80 12.28
C GLY A 21 -4.70 -9.89 11.10
N GLU A 22 -5.78 -10.68 11.24
CA GLU A 22 -6.73 -10.91 10.14
C GLU A 22 -7.36 -9.59 9.65
N ASP A 23 -7.75 -8.73 10.60
CA ASP A 23 -8.34 -7.41 10.35
C ASP A 23 -7.45 -6.26 10.86
N PHE A 24 -6.18 -6.54 11.18
CA PHE A 24 -5.28 -5.57 11.79
C PHE A 24 -4.07 -5.32 10.90
N TYR A 25 -3.89 -4.05 10.54
CA TYR A 25 -2.84 -3.58 9.64
C TYR A 25 -2.06 -2.42 10.29
N ASP A 26 -0.74 -2.51 10.32
CA ASP A 26 0.14 -1.44 10.78
C ASP A 26 0.97 -0.89 9.62
N PHE A 27 0.57 0.28 9.14
CA PHE A 27 1.26 1.00 8.06
C PHE A 27 2.41 1.88 8.57
N ASN A 28 2.78 1.78 9.85
CA ASN A 28 3.88 2.57 10.45
C ASN A 28 5.23 1.82 10.48
N VAL A 29 5.31 0.58 9.97
CA VAL A 29 6.49 -0.31 10.07
C VAL A 29 6.93 -0.81 8.69
N PRO A 30 8.24 -1.03 8.49
CA PRO A 30 9.21 -0.01 8.12
C PRO A 30 9.16 0.27 6.61
N ARG A 31 8.25 1.13 6.16
CA ARG A 31 8.37 1.76 4.84
C ARG A 31 7.76 3.15 4.90
N ASP A 32 8.56 4.14 4.52
CA ASP A 32 8.28 5.57 4.53
C ASP A 32 7.20 5.98 3.51
N ILE A 33 6.17 5.16 3.25
CA ILE A 33 5.07 5.52 2.33
C ILE A 33 4.37 6.78 2.84
N ILE A 34 4.23 6.91 4.16
CA ILE A 34 3.65 8.08 4.81
C ILE A 34 4.46 9.35 4.52
N ASP A 35 5.80 9.27 4.50
CA ASP A 35 6.67 10.43 4.26
C ASP A 35 6.93 10.66 2.75
N MET A 36 6.81 9.61 1.95
CA MET A 36 7.00 9.65 0.50
C MET A 36 5.83 10.33 -0.22
N VAL A 37 4.59 10.20 0.27
CA VAL A 37 3.42 10.87 -0.33
C VAL A 37 3.56 12.40 -0.31
N PRO A 38 3.84 13.05 0.83
CA PRO A 38 4.13 14.49 0.87
C PRO A 38 5.36 14.87 0.04
N ALA A 39 6.43 14.07 0.07
CA ALA A 39 7.64 14.33 -0.71
C ALA A 39 7.37 14.30 -2.21
N ALA A 40 6.67 13.29 -2.73
CA ALA A 40 6.31 13.17 -4.14
C ALA A 40 5.44 14.37 -4.60
N SER A 41 4.49 14.79 -3.77
CA SER A 41 3.65 15.95 -4.04
C SER A 41 4.46 17.24 -4.23
N ASN A 42 5.45 17.48 -3.36
CA ASN A 42 6.35 18.65 -3.46
C ASN A 42 7.15 18.71 -4.78
N TYR A 43 7.37 17.57 -5.44
CA TYR A 43 8.08 17.48 -6.72
C TYR A 43 7.15 17.27 -7.92
N GLY A 44 5.83 17.35 -7.74
CA GLY A 44 4.84 17.10 -8.79
C GLY A 44 4.90 15.68 -9.35
N LEU A 45 5.26 14.71 -8.50
CA LEU A 45 5.32 13.29 -8.83
C LEU A 45 4.02 12.62 -8.40
N LYS A 46 3.50 11.72 -9.25
CA LYS A 46 2.35 10.87 -8.93
C LYS A 46 2.84 9.53 -8.38
N ILE A 47 2.24 9.05 -7.31
CA ILE A 47 2.52 7.73 -6.75
C ILE A 47 1.50 6.74 -7.29
N VAL A 48 1.99 5.58 -7.72
CA VAL A 48 1.19 4.42 -8.10
C VAL A 48 1.46 3.34 -7.08
N GLY A 49 0.49 3.11 -6.20
CA GLY A 49 0.54 2.04 -5.20
C GLY A 49 0.31 0.68 -5.84
N LEU A 50 1.28 -0.22 -5.71
CA LEU A 50 1.16 -1.62 -6.09
C LEU A 50 0.86 -2.45 -4.85
N LEU A 51 -0.33 -3.04 -4.83
CA LEU A 51 -0.70 -4.10 -3.90
C LEU A 51 0.09 -5.36 -4.24
N ALA A 52 0.89 -5.87 -3.31
CA ALA A 52 1.78 -6.99 -3.58
C ALA A 52 1.90 -7.91 -2.38
N TYR A 53 2.37 -9.13 -2.65
CA TYR A 53 2.65 -10.20 -1.68
C TYR A 53 1.40 -10.58 -0.85
N GLY A 54 0.95 -11.83 -0.96
CA GLY A 54 -0.27 -12.29 -0.30
C GLY A 54 -0.21 -12.24 1.24
N PRO A 55 -1.28 -12.66 1.94
CA PRO A 55 -1.31 -12.70 3.40
C PRO A 55 -0.12 -13.45 4.00
N SER A 56 0.42 -12.93 5.10
CA SER A 56 1.43 -13.62 5.91
C SER A 56 0.79 -14.63 6.87
N LEU A 57 -0.51 -14.46 7.14
CA LEU A 57 -1.27 -15.36 7.98
C LEU A 57 -1.63 -16.67 7.25
N PRO A 58 -1.70 -17.79 7.98
CA PRO A 58 -2.24 -19.04 7.44
C PRO A 58 -3.68 -18.86 6.97
N TYR A 59 -4.02 -19.46 5.83
CA TYR A 59 -5.38 -19.55 5.32
C TYR A 59 -5.65 -20.96 4.78
N ASP A 60 -6.90 -21.41 4.92
CA ASP A 60 -7.27 -22.81 4.67
C ASP A 60 -7.84 -23.04 3.27
N ASP A 61 -8.37 -21.97 2.64
CA ASP A 61 -9.02 -21.99 1.34
C ASP A 61 -8.98 -20.62 0.63
N ASP A 62 -9.44 -20.61 -0.62
CA ASP A 62 -9.52 -19.40 -1.45
C ASP A 62 -10.48 -18.35 -0.87
N GLU A 63 -11.53 -18.77 -0.16
CA GLU A 63 -12.48 -17.84 0.45
C GLU A 63 -11.83 -17.07 1.59
N HIS A 64 -11.06 -17.77 2.44
CA HIS A 64 -10.26 -17.17 3.48
C HIS A 64 -9.20 -16.24 2.90
N PHE A 65 -8.48 -16.67 1.86
CA PHE A 65 -7.54 -15.79 1.15
C PHE A 65 -8.22 -14.50 0.67
N LEU A 66 -9.39 -14.60 0.02
CA LEU A 66 -10.10 -13.44 -0.51
C LEU A 66 -10.58 -12.51 0.60
N ARG A 67 -11.02 -13.03 1.75
CA ARG A 67 -11.40 -12.20 2.91
C ARG A 67 -10.22 -11.40 3.43
N LEU A 68 -9.07 -12.04 3.60
CA LEU A 68 -7.84 -11.36 4.03
C LEU A 68 -7.43 -10.30 3.00
N TRP A 69 -7.45 -10.65 1.71
CA TRP A 69 -7.11 -9.72 0.64
C TRP A 69 -8.05 -8.51 0.57
N GLU A 70 -9.36 -8.72 0.75
CA GLU A 70 -10.33 -7.64 0.76
C GLU A 70 -10.13 -6.69 1.95
N GLY A 71 -9.87 -7.24 3.15
CA GLY A 71 -9.55 -6.45 4.34
C GLY A 71 -8.31 -5.57 4.12
N TYR A 72 -7.28 -6.15 3.51
CA TYR A 72 -6.06 -5.44 3.16
C TYR A 72 -6.30 -4.31 2.15
N VAL A 73 -7.03 -4.57 1.06
CA VAL A 73 -7.37 -3.55 0.04
C VAL A 73 -8.14 -2.39 0.68
N ARG A 74 -9.14 -2.70 1.52
CA ARG A 74 -9.92 -1.67 2.24
C ARG A 74 -9.02 -0.84 3.15
N ALA A 75 -8.15 -1.47 3.93
CA ALA A 75 -7.22 -0.76 4.81
C ALA A 75 -6.26 0.18 4.04
N VAL A 76 -5.77 -0.24 2.87
CA VAL A 76 -4.93 0.61 2.00
C VAL A 76 -5.73 1.81 1.45
N VAL A 77 -6.94 1.57 0.95
CA VAL A 77 -7.81 2.64 0.43
C VAL A 77 -8.23 3.61 1.53
N ASP A 78 -8.58 3.14 2.72
CA ASP A 78 -8.93 4.00 3.85
C ASP A 78 -7.73 4.86 4.28
N ARG A 79 -6.51 4.34 4.17
CA ARG A 79 -5.28 5.05 4.58
C ARG A 79 -4.79 6.07 3.55
N TYR A 80 -4.87 5.76 2.24
CA TYR A 80 -4.24 6.53 1.17
C TYR A 80 -5.19 6.99 0.06
N GLY A 81 -6.42 6.47 0.00
CA GLY A 81 -7.39 6.69 -1.07
C GLY A 81 -7.82 8.15 -1.22
N GLU A 82 -7.86 8.92 -0.14
CA GLU A 82 -8.16 10.37 -0.21
C GLU A 82 -7.04 11.19 -0.90
N ASN A 83 -5.82 10.65 -0.99
CA ASN A 83 -4.68 11.27 -1.67
C ASN A 83 -4.36 10.62 -3.03
N SER A 84 -5.22 9.71 -3.50
CA SER A 84 -5.02 8.95 -4.73
C SER A 84 -5.86 9.57 -5.85
N ASP A 85 -5.23 10.28 -6.78
CA ASP A 85 -5.82 10.51 -8.10
C ASP A 85 -5.97 9.14 -8.79
N TYR A 86 -7.19 8.59 -8.79
CA TYR A 86 -7.56 7.45 -9.65
C TYR A 86 -7.69 7.87 -11.12
#